data_AF-A0A317MPG2-F1
#
_entry.id   AF-A0A317MPG2-F1
#
_cell.length_a   1.000
_cell.length_b   1.000
_cell.length_c   1.000
_cell.angle_alpha   90.00
_cell.angle_beta   90.00
_cell.angle_gamma   90.00
#
_symmetry.space_group_name_H-M   'P 1'
#
loop_
_entity.id
_entity.type
_entity.pdbx_description
1 polymer ?
#
loop_
_entity_poly.entity_id
_entity_poly.type
_entity_poly.pdbx_seq_one_letter_code
_entity_poly.pdbx_strand_id
1 'polypeptide(L)'
;MRDQCEVHGSFLHNACFYPVKYWWLEKVDQTLSGLGVNAVRVEYLAGDQDDGDEWTAGKVRLADEQARAVTPERIAEIEDPSMRESVTTVLSWIRTAASRGHGIIGFFH
;
A
#
# COMPACT_ATOMS: atom_id res chain seq x y z
N MET A 1 -16.92 4.03 8.11
CA MET A 1 -15.69 3.24 7.90
C MET A 1 -14.59 3.53 8.93
N ARG A 2 -14.51 4.75 9.52
CA ARG A 2 -13.70 5.01 10.74
C ARG A 2 -14.01 3.98 11.84
N ASP A 3 -15.30 3.68 12.00
CA ASP A 3 -15.83 2.73 12.98
C ASP A 3 -15.28 1.29 12.84
N GLN A 4 -14.93 0.82 11.64
CA GLN A 4 -14.39 -0.55 11.49
C GLN A 4 -12.91 -0.64 11.88
N CYS A 5 -12.11 0.37 11.53
CA CYS A 5 -10.72 0.45 12.03
C CYS A 5 -10.68 0.71 13.54
N GLU A 6 -11.61 1.50 14.09
CA GLU A 6 -11.68 1.75 15.54
C GLU A 6 -12.00 0.49 16.35
N VAL A 7 -12.75 -0.46 15.79
CA VAL A 7 -13.14 -1.70 16.48
C VAL A 7 -12.18 -2.86 16.20
N HIS A 8 -11.59 -2.96 15.01
CA HIS A 8 -10.82 -4.15 14.58
C HIS A 8 -9.47 -3.86 13.91
N GLY A 9 -9.08 -2.59 13.71
CA GLY A 9 -7.94 -2.21 12.88
C GLY A 9 -6.99 -1.19 13.51
N SER A 10 -6.08 -0.65 12.69
CA SER A 10 -5.23 0.49 13.05
C SER A 10 -5.06 1.37 11.82
N PHE A 11 -5.05 2.68 12.01
CA PHE A 11 -4.85 3.60 10.90
C PHE A 11 -3.38 3.59 10.44
N LEU A 12 -3.15 3.61 9.13
CA LEU A 12 -1.84 3.72 8.52
C LEU A 12 -1.62 5.16 8.03
N HIS A 13 -0.46 5.75 8.31
CA HIS A 13 -0.16 7.11 7.88
C HIS A 13 0.09 7.18 6.38
N ASN A 14 -0.81 7.82 5.62
CA ASN A 14 -0.77 8.01 4.17
C ASN A 14 -0.48 9.44 3.72
N ALA A 15 0.22 10.22 4.55
CA ALA A 15 0.53 11.62 4.31
C ALA A 15 1.25 11.87 2.96
N CYS A 16 2.08 10.93 2.50
CA CYS A 16 2.79 11.03 1.21
C CYS A 16 1.85 11.10 0.00
N PHE A 17 0.58 10.73 0.17
CA PHE A 17 -0.45 10.76 -0.87
C PHE A 17 -1.39 11.96 -0.74
N TYR A 18 -1.16 12.90 0.19
CA TYR A 18 -2.03 14.06 0.42
C TYR A 18 -1.38 15.38 -0.05
N PRO A 19 -2.11 16.31 -0.69
CA PRO A 19 -3.49 16.19 -1.18
C PRO A 19 -3.56 15.24 -2.38
N VAL A 20 -4.52 14.32 -2.35
CA VAL A 20 -4.67 13.18 -3.27
C VAL A 20 -4.50 13.58 -4.72
N LYS A 21 -3.37 13.18 -5.31
CA LYS A 21 -3.15 13.16 -6.74
C LYS A 21 -3.47 11.75 -7.21
N TYR A 22 -4.71 11.49 -7.61
CA TYR A 22 -5.19 10.15 -8.00
C TYR A 22 -4.30 9.48 -9.08
N TRP A 23 -3.71 10.27 -9.98
CA TRP A 23 -2.77 9.81 -10.99
C TRP A 23 -1.44 9.29 -10.41
N TRP A 24 -1.21 9.46 -9.11
CA TRP A 24 0.00 9.04 -8.42
C TRP A 24 -0.13 7.62 -7.87
N LEU A 25 -1.32 7.20 -7.41
CA LEU A 25 -1.54 5.84 -6.91
C LEU A 25 -1.23 4.80 -7.99
N GLU A 26 -1.76 5.01 -9.19
CA GLU A 26 -1.48 4.13 -10.35
C GLU A 26 0.02 4.07 -10.68
N LYS A 27 0.73 5.21 -10.60
CA LYS A 27 2.19 5.22 -10.83
C LYS A 27 2.96 4.52 -9.71
N VAL A 28 2.47 4.60 -8.48
CA VAL A 28 3.08 3.89 -7.34
C VAL A 28 2.87 2.39 -7.50
N ASP A 29 1.68 1.97 -7.94
CA ASP A 29 1.37 0.57 -8.27
C ASP A 29 2.28 0.03 -9.39
N GLN A 30 2.43 0.78 -10.48
CA GLN A 30 3.34 0.44 -11.57
C GLN A 30 4.78 0.33 -11.08
N THR A 31 5.21 1.22 -10.19
CA THR A 31 6.57 1.19 -9.62
C THR A 31 6.76 -0.03 -8.73
N LEU A 32 5.80 -0.36 -7.86
CA LEU A 32 5.83 -1.56 -7.01
C LEU A 32 5.84 -2.84 -7.85
N SER A 33 5.02 -2.89 -8.90
CA SER A 33 4.99 -3.99 -9.86
C SER A 33 6.33 -4.15 -10.57
N GLY A 34 6.99 -3.05 -10.96
CA GLY A 34 8.34 -3.04 -11.52
C GLY A 34 9.41 -3.54 -10.55
N LEU A 35 9.19 -3.38 -9.25
CA LEU A 35 10.02 -3.94 -8.17
C LEU A 35 9.67 -5.41 -7.84
N GLY A 36 8.64 -5.98 -8.46
CA GLY A 36 8.20 -7.37 -8.26
C GLY A 36 7.11 -7.55 -7.19
N VAL A 37 6.53 -6.47 -6.67
CA VAL A 37 5.41 -6.50 -5.71
C VAL A 37 4.10 -6.30 -6.48
N ASN A 38 3.35 -7.37 -6.68
CA ASN A 38 2.14 -7.38 -7.53
C ASN A 38 0.95 -8.17 -6.93
N ALA A 39 1.10 -8.72 -5.73
CA ALA A 39 0.03 -9.44 -5.03
C ALA A 39 -1.09 -8.52 -4.53
N VAL A 40 -0.83 -7.21 -4.50
CA VAL A 40 -1.76 -6.15 -4.10
C VAL A 40 -1.68 -5.02 -5.12
N ARG A 41 -2.77 -4.26 -5.24
CA ARG A 41 -2.84 -3.10 -6.14
C ARG A 41 -3.00 -1.81 -5.36
N VAL A 42 -2.15 -0.83 -5.65
CA VAL A 42 -2.26 0.53 -5.11
C VAL A 42 -3.12 1.35 -6.06
N GLU A 43 -4.42 1.10 -6.05
CA GLU A 43 -5.40 1.86 -6.82
C GLU A 43 -6.40 2.58 -5.92
N TYR A 44 -7.17 3.49 -6.51
CA TYR A 44 -8.17 4.28 -5.79
C TYR A 44 -9.25 3.35 -5.23
N LEU A 45 -9.28 3.21 -3.91
CA LEU A 45 -10.33 2.50 -3.20
C LEU A 45 -11.49 3.48 -2.97
N ALA A 46 -12.36 3.62 -3.97
CA ALA A 46 -13.59 4.42 -3.88
C ALA A 46 -14.54 3.79 -2.87
N GLY A 47 -14.73 4.45 -1.73
CA GLY A 47 -15.58 3.97 -0.64
C GLY A 47 -17.07 4.28 -0.82
N ASP A 48 -17.68 3.91 -1.94
CA ASP A 48 -19.14 4.03 -2.14
C ASP A 48 -19.85 2.76 -2.63
N GLN A 49 -19.13 1.64 -2.74
CA GLN A 49 -19.72 0.30 -2.81
C GLN A 49 -19.05 -0.59 -1.78
N ASP A 50 -19.78 -1.56 -1.24
CA ASP A 50 -19.35 -2.56 -0.25
C ASP A 50 -18.09 -3.38 -0.65
N ASP A 51 -17.48 -3.10 -1.81
CA ASP A 51 -16.39 -3.83 -2.43
C ASP A 51 -15.20 -2.91 -2.80
N GLY A 52 -14.80 -2.01 -1.90
CA GLY A 52 -13.46 -1.42 -2.01
C GLY A 52 -12.43 -2.55 -2.00
N ASP A 53 -11.59 -2.67 -3.03
CA ASP A 53 -10.61 -3.76 -3.20
C ASP A 53 -9.80 -4.00 -1.90
N GLU A 54 -10.22 -5.01 -1.14
CA GLU A 54 -9.60 -5.37 0.12
C GLU A 54 -8.29 -6.11 -0.18
N TRP A 55 -7.19 -5.61 0.38
CA TRP A 55 -5.98 -6.40 0.48
C TRP A 55 -6.19 -7.39 1.62
N THR A 56 -6.74 -8.55 1.30
CA THR A 56 -6.97 -9.60 2.29
C THR A 56 -5.67 -9.99 2.99
N ALA A 57 -5.74 -10.53 4.21
CA ALA A 57 -4.55 -11.01 4.94
C ALA A 57 -3.69 -11.98 4.10
N GLY A 58 -4.33 -12.80 3.26
CA GLY A 58 -3.63 -13.69 2.32
C GLY A 58 -2.84 -12.94 1.23
N LYS A 59 -3.46 -11.93 0.60
CA LYS A 59 -2.79 -11.07 -0.39
C LYS A 59 -1.64 -10.27 0.24
N VAL A 60 -1.86 -9.73 1.44
CA VAL A 60 -0.83 -8.98 2.20
C VAL A 60 0.36 -9.87 2.55
N ARG A 61 0.14 -11.12 2.97
CA ARG A 61 1.22 -12.06 3.25
C ARG A 61 2.06 -12.35 2.00
N LEU A 62 1.41 -12.58 0.85
CA LEU A 62 2.11 -12.78 -0.42
C LEU A 62 2.88 -11.51 -0.84
N ALA A 63 2.29 -10.34 -0.65
CA ALA A 63 2.97 -9.07 -0.91
C ALA A 63 4.18 -8.85 0.01
N ASP A 64 4.14 -9.32 1.27
CA ASP A 64 5.31 -9.26 2.17
C ASP A 64 6.45 -10.16 1.69
N GLU A 65 6.13 -11.37 1.22
CA GLU A 65 7.12 -12.27 0.60
C GLU A 65 7.82 -11.59 -0.59
N GLN A 66 7.05 -10.89 -1.44
CA GLN A 66 7.58 -10.10 -2.55
C GLN A 66 8.39 -8.89 -2.06
N ALA A 67 7.89 -8.16 -1.06
CA ALA A 67 8.50 -6.96 -0.49
C ALA A 67 9.85 -7.22 0.20
N ARG A 68 10.16 -8.48 0.56
CA ARG A 68 11.47 -8.90 1.09
C ARG A 68 12.55 -8.99 0.02
N ALA A 69 12.16 -9.18 -1.24
CA ALA A 69 13.08 -9.17 -2.38
C ALA A 69 13.43 -7.73 -2.84
N VAL A 70 12.67 -6.73 -2.38
CA VAL A 70 12.92 -5.32 -2.68
C VAL A 70 13.98 -4.76 -1.71
N THR A 71 15.18 -4.51 -2.23
CA THR A 71 16.29 -3.99 -1.43
C THR A 71 16.29 -2.45 -1.36
N PRO A 72 16.93 -1.84 -0.35
CA PRO A 72 17.07 -0.39 -0.27
C PRO A 72 17.76 0.23 -1.50
N GLU A 73 18.72 -0.50 -2.11
CA GLU A 73 19.43 -0.07 -3.31
C GLU A 73 18.47 0.02 -4.50
N ARG A 74 17.56 -0.96 -4.65
CA ARG A 74 16.51 -0.93 -5.69
C ARG A 74 15.55 0.24 -5.51
N ILE A 75 15.22 0.59 -4.27
CA ILE A 75 14.40 1.77 -3.99
C ILE A 75 15.19 3.04 -4.32
N ALA A 76 16.51 3.07 -4.06
CA ALA A 76 17.35 4.22 -4.35
C ALA A 76 17.53 4.50 -5.85
N GLU A 77 17.32 3.50 -6.72
CA GLU A 77 17.33 3.65 -8.19
C GLU A 77 16.13 4.48 -8.72
N ILE A 78 15.07 4.65 -7.93
CA ILE A 78 13.91 5.48 -8.32
C ILE A 78 14.31 6.96 -8.26
N GLU A 79 14.29 7.62 -9.43
CA GLU A 79 14.74 9.01 -9.59
C GLU A 79 13.92 10.02 -8.76
N ASP A 80 12.59 9.88 -8.76
CA ASP A 80 11.68 10.79 -8.06
C ASP A 80 11.73 10.53 -6.53
N PRO A 81 12.21 11.48 -5.71
CA PRO A 81 12.25 11.33 -4.26
C PRO A 81 10.88 11.09 -3.63
N SER A 82 9.84 11.70 -4.19
CA SER A 82 8.47 11.56 -3.72
C SER A 82 7.96 10.15 -4.01
N MET A 83 8.33 9.60 -5.18
CA MET A 83 8.01 8.20 -5.51
C MET A 83 8.73 7.23 -4.58
N ARG A 84 10.00 7.48 -4.24
CA ARG A 84 10.73 6.68 -3.24
C ARG A 84 10.05 6.67 -1.88
N GLU A 85 9.62 7.83 -1.41
CA GLU A 85 8.91 7.97 -0.15
C GLU A 85 7.58 7.19 -0.17
N SER A 86 6.80 7.34 -1.25
CA SER A 86 5.53 6.64 -1.42
C SER A 86 5.69 5.12 -1.51
N VAL A 87 6.67 4.62 -2.28
CA VAL A 87 6.97 3.18 -2.36
C VAL A 87 7.42 2.64 -1.00
N THR A 88 8.33 3.35 -0.32
CA THR A 88 8.81 2.96 1.02
C THR A 88 7.66 2.89 2.01
N THR A 89 6.74 3.85 1.93
CA THR A 89 5.53 3.92 2.77
C THR A 89 4.63 2.72 2.52
N VAL A 90 4.32 2.38 1.27
CA VAL A 90 3.49 1.19 0.95
C VAL A 90 4.15 -0.10 1.42
N LEU A 91 5.46 -0.27 1.20
CA LEU A 91 6.19 -1.45 1.69
C LEU A 91 6.13 -1.54 3.22
N SER A 92 6.19 -0.41 3.92
CA SER A 92 6.06 -0.37 5.39
C SER A 92 4.68 -0.83 5.86
N TRP A 93 3.62 -0.47 5.13
CA TRP A 93 2.25 -0.89 5.42
C TRP A 93 2.07 -2.40 5.23
N ILE A 94 2.55 -2.94 4.11
CA ILE A 94 2.51 -4.38 3.81
C ILE A 94 3.20 -5.16 4.93
N ARG A 95 4.43 -4.79 5.29
CA ARG A 95 5.20 -5.44 6.36
C ARG A 95 4.48 -5.37 7.72
N THR A 96 3.93 -4.19 8.03
CA THR A 96 3.20 -3.98 9.29
C THR A 96 1.96 -4.85 9.36
N ALA A 97 1.13 -4.86 8.31
CA ALA A 97 -0.09 -5.66 8.25
C ALA A 97 0.21 -7.17 8.24
N ALA A 98 1.21 -7.61 7.47
CA ALA A 98 1.65 -9.00 7.43
C ALA A 98 2.14 -9.49 8.79
N SER A 99 2.92 -8.67 9.52
CA SER A 99 3.42 -9.03 10.86
C SER A 99 2.30 -9.25 11.89
N ARG A 100 1.11 -8.70 11.62
CA ARG A 100 -0.09 -8.82 12.45
C ARG A 100 -1.10 -9.85 11.91
N GLY A 101 -0.86 -10.42 10.73
CA GLY A 101 -1.81 -11.30 10.05
C GLY A 101 -3.09 -10.58 9.60
N HIS A 102 -3.00 -9.28 9.31
CA HIS A 102 -4.14 -8.43 8.96
C HIS A 102 -4.19 -8.13 7.45
N GLY A 103 -5.40 -7.83 6.97
CA GLY A 103 -5.60 -7.16 5.67
C GLY A 103 -5.44 -5.64 5.77
N ILE A 104 -5.51 -4.96 4.62
CA ILE A 104 -5.57 -3.50 4.51
C ILE A 104 -6.83 -3.14 3.72
N ILE A 105 -7.64 -2.24 4.28
CA ILE A 105 -8.88 -1.76 3.67
C ILE A 105 -8.79 -0.24 3.48
N GLY A 106 -8.90 0.21 2.24
CA GLY A 106 -9.09 1.61 1.87
C GLY A 106 -7.84 2.50 1.96
N PHE A 107 -7.67 3.37 0.97
CA PHE A 107 -6.86 4.59 1.09
C PHE A 107 -7.85 5.76 1.13
N PHE A 108 -8.27 6.17 2.33
CA PHE A 108 -9.21 7.28 2.47
C PHE A 108 -8.58 8.60 2.01
N HIS A 109 -9.43 9.44 1.39
CA HIS A 109 -9.18 10.86 1.16
C HIS A 109 -9.17 11.64 2.48
#